data_AF-A0A1L7CV59-F1
#
_entry.id   AF-A0A1L7CV59-F1
#
_cell.length_a   1.000
_cell.length_b   1.000
_cell.length_c   1.000
_cell.angle_alpha   90.00
_cell.angle_beta   90.00
_cell.angle_gamma   90.00
#
_symmetry.space_group_name_H-M   'P 1'
#
loop_
_entity.id
_entity.type
_entity.pdbx_description
1 polymer ?
#
loop_
_entity_poly.entity_id
_entity_poly.type
_entity_poly.pdbx_seq_one_letter_code
_entity_poly.pdbx_strand_id
1 'polypeptide(L)'
;MHTTRPPEDPDKPSRSPDSDRPGLRRAVLDQVGRPTAFWLAALVVAGLSHPFLPGYRWVLIHAFTLGVLGNSLLLWSERLSVRFLPRPRRGGREPDAPRERTEPTPRRRAVLFNLGAALMLAADLASEAWPDSWTLTVCGAGLIAVAAVVQALVIAGRLQRARRGGKSPRTASTVVGYVLAWLLMACGAAVGAFMAAGPEDLVTRLRPAHVCLMVLGFVGLSAAASLIVLFPALWRFNGLLRRPRLLLGGVAAATVLAAVGFAVDSAPVAAAGLALYAAGWAVGLAGWLPPALRAGRASYPSLSATCAVAWLVVIVAWYAVAVVLAGDAAQPAVPTTALLVAFGAQLLFGTVSHLVPVGLRHRAPAGTAVASRGAVFRVVLFNLSFAVWQLAENSWLKVLASFICVGVLVTVPVLLVRAARVQLAGEDAGAGAAGTAGDSADRTGRGGRSNGSDRSGEGSGTSGAAGQAGLAVALVALLVACFGGLSGAAGAAGPGGAGGSGGASAAAGDAADAVRVEVSAGDMVFSPEVVEVPAGAHVILELVNEDSTAHDLAMANGARSGRLTPGESTEVDLGVVEGTLEGWCTIAGHRTRGMTLTVHAA
;
A
#
# COMPACT_ATOMS: atom_id res chain seq x y z
N MET A 1 17.48 56.10 -41.02
CA MET A 1 16.05 55.89 -40.74
C MET A 1 15.95 55.39 -39.30
N HIS A 2 15.87 56.31 -38.32
CA HIS A 2 15.74 55.97 -36.90
C HIS A 2 14.24 55.83 -36.58
N THR A 3 13.81 54.65 -36.17
CA THR A 3 12.44 54.41 -35.68
C THR A 3 12.42 54.54 -34.16
N THR A 4 11.82 55.63 -33.69
CA THR A 4 11.52 55.90 -32.28
C THR A 4 10.38 55.00 -31.81
N ARG A 5 10.57 54.25 -30.72
CA ARG A 5 9.47 53.58 -30.00
C ARG A 5 8.51 54.63 -29.41
N PRO A 6 7.19 54.40 -29.41
CA PRO A 6 6.25 55.28 -28.73
C PRO A 6 6.40 55.17 -27.20
N PRO A 7 6.06 56.22 -26.44
CA PRO A 7 6.13 56.22 -24.99
C PRO A 7 5.09 55.26 -24.38
N GLU A 8 5.50 54.49 -23.37
CA GLU A 8 4.61 53.63 -22.59
C GLU A 8 3.65 54.49 -21.75
N ASP A 9 2.39 54.09 -21.76
CA ASP A 9 1.27 54.68 -21.01
C ASP A 9 1.47 54.47 -19.49
N PRO A 10 1.61 55.55 -18.69
CA PRO A 10 1.95 55.46 -17.27
C PRO A 10 0.81 54.96 -16.37
N ASP A 11 -0.42 54.83 -16.87
CA ASP A 11 -1.61 54.44 -16.08
C ASP A 11 -1.98 52.96 -16.18
N LYS A 12 -1.15 52.13 -16.82
CA LYS A 12 -1.35 50.68 -16.79
C LYS A 12 -0.78 50.13 -15.48
N PRO A 13 -1.60 49.61 -14.54
CA PRO A 13 -1.05 49.01 -13.33
C PRO A 13 -0.11 47.87 -13.74
N SER A 14 1.17 48.04 -13.42
CA SER A 14 2.15 46.98 -13.58
C SER A 14 1.65 45.82 -12.73
N ARG A 15 1.32 44.68 -13.36
CA ARG A 15 1.04 43.46 -12.61
C ARG A 15 2.32 43.15 -11.84
N SER A 16 2.31 43.40 -10.53
CA SER A 16 3.39 42.99 -9.65
C SER A 16 3.65 41.48 -9.89
N PRO A 17 4.89 41.04 -10.09
CA PRO A 17 5.21 39.62 -10.32
C PRO A 17 4.76 38.68 -9.19
N ASP A 18 4.34 39.24 -8.06
CA ASP A 18 3.98 38.53 -6.83
C ASP A 18 2.54 37.96 -6.82
N SER A 19 1.64 38.42 -7.70
CA SER A 19 0.21 38.02 -7.65
C SER A 19 -0.06 36.59 -8.16
N ASP A 20 0.91 35.93 -8.79
CA ASP A 20 0.76 34.60 -9.41
C ASP A 20 1.43 33.46 -8.63
N ARG A 21 1.98 33.72 -7.43
CA ARG A 21 2.66 32.67 -6.64
C ARG A 21 1.65 31.75 -5.94
N PRO A 22 1.65 30.43 -6.21
CA PRO A 22 0.82 29.50 -5.46
C PRO A 22 1.35 29.38 -4.03
N GLY A 23 0.58 29.84 -3.03
CA GLY A 23 0.94 29.65 -1.63
C GLY A 23 1.25 28.18 -1.29
N LEU A 24 2.08 27.93 -0.26
CA LEU A 24 2.59 26.61 0.15
C LEU A 24 1.58 25.46 0.01
N ARG A 25 0.36 25.66 0.49
CA ARG A 25 -0.71 24.66 0.44
C ARG A 25 -1.09 24.29 -1.00
N ARG A 26 -1.21 25.27 -1.90
CA ARG A 26 -1.49 25.04 -3.33
C ARG A 26 -0.33 24.28 -3.99
N ALA A 27 0.91 24.70 -3.74
CA ALA A 27 2.09 24.04 -4.31
C ALA A 27 2.18 22.54 -3.93
N VAL A 28 1.95 22.19 -2.66
CA VAL A 28 1.94 20.79 -2.21
C VAL A 28 0.76 20.01 -2.79
N LEU A 29 -0.44 20.59 -2.78
CA LEU A 29 -1.65 19.96 -3.33
C LEU A 29 -1.55 19.74 -4.84
N ASP A 30 -0.86 20.61 -5.56
CA ASP A 30 -0.61 20.44 -6.99
C ASP A 30 0.33 19.26 -7.23
N GLN A 31 1.31 19.00 -6.36
CA GLN A 31 2.21 17.86 -6.53
C GLN A 31 1.54 16.52 -6.17
N VAL A 32 0.82 16.46 -5.05
CA VAL A 32 0.19 15.23 -4.55
C VAL A 32 -1.14 14.93 -5.24
N GLY A 33 -1.86 15.97 -5.69
CA GLY A 33 -3.23 15.88 -6.19
C GLY A 33 -4.25 16.15 -5.10
N ARG A 34 -5.18 17.08 -5.37
CA ARG A 34 -6.28 17.41 -4.45
C ARG A 34 -7.13 16.20 -4.04
N PRO A 35 -7.53 15.29 -4.96
CA PRO A 35 -8.30 14.11 -4.59
C PRO A 35 -7.54 13.17 -3.64
N THR A 36 -6.26 12.90 -3.90
CA THR A 36 -5.44 12.05 -3.04
C THR A 36 -5.33 12.60 -1.61
N ALA A 37 -5.16 13.92 -1.47
CA ALA A 37 -5.11 14.55 -0.14
C ALA A 37 -6.47 14.48 0.58
N PHE A 38 -7.57 14.67 -0.14
CA PHE A 38 -8.93 14.52 0.40
C PHE A 38 -9.16 13.08 0.89
N TRP A 39 -8.86 12.08 0.06
CA TRP A 39 -9.03 10.69 0.41
C TRP A 39 -8.11 10.23 1.54
N LEU A 40 -6.91 10.79 1.64
CA LEU A 40 -6.04 10.53 2.78
C LEU A 40 -6.67 11.04 4.09
N ALA A 41 -7.30 12.22 4.06
CA ALA A 41 -8.05 12.72 5.21
C ALA A 41 -9.29 11.86 5.51
N ALA A 42 -10.07 11.50 4.49
CA ALA A 42 -11.23 10.63 4.62
C ALA A 42 -10.85 9.24 5.19
N LEU A 43 -9.73 8.68 4.76
CA LEU A 43 -9.20 7.41 5.28
C LEU A 43 -8.84 7.51 6.77
N VAL A 44 -8.24 8.62 7.21
CA VAL A 44 -7.94 8.84 8.63
C VAL A 44 -9.23 8.97 9.44
N VAL A 45 -10.21 9.74 8.96
CA VAL A 45 -11.51 9.89 9.62
C VAL A 45 -12.20 8.53 9.72
N ALA A 46 -12.30 7.78 8.62
CA ALA A 46 -12.90 6.46 8.60
C ALA A 46 -12.19 5.47 9.52
N GLY A 47 -10.86 5.54 9.62
CA GLY A 47 -10.09 4.69 10.54
C GLY A 47 -10.36 5.03 12.01
N LEU A 48 -10.54 6.30 12.34
CA LEU A 48 -10.88 6.74 13.70
C LEU A 48 -12.33 6.44 14.07
N SER A 49 -13.24 6.42 13.09
CA SER A 49 -14.67 6.13 13.26
C SER A 49 -15.05 4.69 12.89
N HIS A 50 -14.08 3.79 12.70
CA HIS A 50 -14.33 2.44 12.19
C HIS A 50 -15.36 1.60 12.97
N PRO A 51 -15.55 1.76 14.31
CA PRO A 51 -16.60 1.01 15.02
C PRO A 51 -18.03 1.40 14.61
N PHE A 52 -18.20 2.54 13.95
CA PHE A 52 -19.49 3.05 13.49
C PHE A 52 -19.71 2.84 11.98
N LEU A 53 -18.78 2.18 11.29
CA LEU A 53 -18.85 1.96 9.86
C LEU A 53 -19.26 0.51 9.59
N PRO A 54 -20.41 0.28 8.91
CA PRO A 54 -20.70 -1.01 8.30
C PRO A 54 -19.52 -1.43 7.44
N GLY A 55 -19.16 -2.72 7.46
CA GLY A 55 -18.11 -3.24 6.58
C GLY A 55 -16.78 -2.47 6.64
N TYR A 56 -16.38 -1.89 7.79
CA TYR A 56 -15.27 -0.93 7.89
C TYR A 56 -13.98 -1.36 7.15
N ARG A 57 -13.66 -2.66 7.14
CA ARG A 57 -12.50 -3.21 6.42
C ARG A 57 -12.59 -2.92 4.93
N TRP A 58 -13.76 -3.17 4.34
CA TRP A 58 -14.05 -2.90 2.94
C TRP A 58 -13.94 -1.40 2.63
N VAL A 59 -14.51 -0.53 3.48
CA VAL A 59 -14.42 0.93 3.35
C VAL A 59 -12.96 1.40 3.38
N LEU A 60 -12.19 0.97 4.37
CA LEU A 60 -10.78 1.37 4.50
C LEU A 60 -9.92 0.88 3.33
N ILE A 61 -10.15 -0.37 2.88
CA ILE A 61 -9.46 -0.94 1.71
C ILE A 61 -9.74 -0.10 0.46
N HIS A 62 -11.00 0.24 0.18
CA HIS A 62 -11.38 0.96 -1.03
C HIS A 62 -11.07 2.47 -0.96
N ALA A 63 -11.22 3.10 0.21
CA ALA A 63 -10.80 4.48 0.43
C ALA A 63 -9.28 4.63 0.22
N PHE A 64 -8.49 3.66 0.66
CA PHE A 64 -7.05 3.65 0.40
C PHE A 64 -6.73 3.33 -1.07
N THR A 65 -7.26 2.24 -1.63
CA THR A 65 -6.89 1.74 -2.97
C THR A 65 -7.45 2.58 -4.11
N LEU A 66 -8.72 2.96 -4.07
CA LEU A 66 -9.33 3.85 -5.08
C LEU A 66 -9.02 5.31 -4.74
N GLY A 67 -9.25 5.71 -3.50
CA GLY A 67 -9.10 7.10 -3.07
C GLY A 67 -7.67 7.60 -3.09
N VAL A 68 -6.78 6.99 -2.29
CA VAL A 68 -5.38 7.46 -2.14
C VAL A 68 -4.51 6.95 -3.30
N LEU A 69 -4.39 5.63 -3.47
CA LEU A 69 -3.54 5.00 -4.48
C LEU A 69 -4.04 5.27 -5.90
N GLY A 70 -5.32 5.04 -6.18
CA GLY A 70 -5.91 5.18 -7.51
C GLY A 70 -5.75 6.59 -8.08
N ASN A 71 -6.04 7.62 -7.27
CA ASN A 71 -5.80 9.01 -7.69
C ASN A 71 -4.31 9.35 -7.86
N SER A 72 -3.44 8.81 -7.00
CA SER A 72 -1.99 8.98 -7.15
C SER A 72 -1.51 8.37 -8.47
N LEU A 73 -1.95 7.14 -8.78
CA LEU A 73 -1.62 6.45 -10.03
C LEU A 73 -2.21 7.15 -11.25
N LEU A 74 -3.43 7.71 -11.17
CA LEU A 74 -4.02 8.51 -12.24
C LEU A 74 -3.14 9.73 -12.56
N LEU A 75 -2.70 10.44 -11.53
CA LEU A 75 -1.85 11.63 -11.66
C LEU A 75 -0.45 11.29 -12.19
N TRP A 76 0.20 10.30 -11.58
CA TRP A 76 1.62 10.01 -11.85
C TRP A 76 1.82 9.19 -13.12
N SER A 77 0.94 8.24 -13.46
CA SER A 77 1.03 7.52 -14.75
C SER A 77 0.94 8.50 -15.92
N GLU A 78 0.12 9.54 -15.80
CA GLU A 78 0.01 10.58 -16.81
C GLU A 78 1.26 11.46 -16.91
N ARG A 79 1.71 12.00 -15.77
CA ARG A 79 2.90 12.88 -15.70
C ARG A 79 4.15 12.16 -16.17
N LEU A 80 4.34 10.92 -15.74
CA LEU A 80 5.51 10.12 -16.09
C LEU A 80 5.48 9.74 -17.57
N SER A 81 4.31 9.41 -18.14
CA SER A 81 4.18 9.15 -19.58
C SER A 81 4.61 10.36 -20.43
N VAL A 82 4.28 11.59 -20.00
CA VAL A 82 4.76 12.82 -20.67
C VAL A 82 6.26 13.00 -20.55
N ARG A 83 6.86 12.67 -19.40
CA ARG A 83 8.31 12.79 -19.19
C ARG A 83 9.10 11.70 -19.92
N PHE A 84 8.52 10.52 -20.09
CA PHE A 84 9.20 9.35 -20.65
C PHE A 84 9.13 9.28 -22.18
N LEU A 85 8.17 9.96 -22.81
CA LEU A 85 8.03 10.00 -24.26
C LEU A 85 8.61 11.30 -24.85
N PRO A 86 9.38 11.23 -25.95
CA PRO A 86 9.79 12.41 -26.70
C PRO A 86 8.59 13.23 -27.19
N ARG A 87 8.72 14.56 -27.15
CA ARG A 87 7.74 15.45 -27.80
C ARG A 87 7.92 15.41 -29.32
N PRO A 88 6.83 15.31 -30.11
CA PRO A 88 6.93 15.49 -31.55
C PRO A 88 7.41 16.92 -31.85
N ARG A 89 8.50 17.07 -32.62
CA ARG A 89 8.83 18.37 -33.23
C ARG A 89 7.87 18.57 -34.40
N ARG A 90 6.83 19.38 -34.22
CA ARG A 90 5.99 19.81 -35.35
C ARG A 90 6.74 20.93 -36.07
N GLY A 91 7.05 20.71 -37.35
CA GLY A 91 7.83 21.54 -38.27
C GLY A 91 8.31 22.92 -37.81
N GLY A 92 9.64 23.06 -37.66
CA GLY A 92 10.43 24.29 -37.86
C GLY A 92 10.15 25.55 -37.03
N ARG A 93 9.00 25.65 -36.36
CA ARG A 93 8.62 26.82 -35.57
C ARG A 93 8.66 26.46 -34.10
N GLU A 94 9.48 27.16 -33.33
CA GLU A 94 9.34 27.15 -31.88
C GLU A 94 7.90 27.50 -31.54
N PRO A 95 7.17 26.62 -30.81
CA PRO A 95 5.83 26.94 -30.41
C PRO A 95 5.91 28.00 -29.31
N ASP A 96 5.43 29.21 -29.61
CA ASP A 96 5.06 30.20 -28.60
C ASP A 96 4.16 29.52 -27.56
N ALA A 97 4.63 29.39 -26.32
CA ALA A 97 3.78 29.01 -25.19
C ALA A 97 2.82 30.18 -24.92
N PRO A 98 1.50 29.98 -24.77
CA PRO A 98 0.91 29.15 -23.70
C PRO A 98 -0.35 28.34 -24.09
N ARG A 99 -0.67 28.14 -25.38
CA ARG A 99 -1.96 27.57 -25.83
C ARG A 99 -2.12 26.04 -25.67
N GLU A 100 -1.05 25.29 -25.43
CA GLU A 100 -1.09 23.82 -25.21
C GLU A 100 -1.32 23.39 -23.75
N ARG A 101 -1.73 24.32 -22.87
CA ARG A 101 -2.38 23.98 -21.57
C ARG A 101 -3.75 23.30 -21.74
N THR A 102 -4.19 23.10 -22.99
CA THR A 102 -5.55 22.70 -23.40
C THR A 102 -5.59 21.28 -23.96
N GLU A 103 -4.85 20.31 -23.41
CA GLU A 103 -5.31 18.91 -23.52
C GLU A 103 -6.40 18.69 -22.45
N PRO A 104 -7.50 17.97 -22.77
CA PRO A 104 -8.62 17.80 -21.87
C PRO A 104 -8.13 17.25 -20.52
N THR A 105 -8.42 18.07 -19.52
CA THR A 105 -7.87 18.05 -18.17
C THR A 105 -7.96 16.65 -17.56
N PRO A 106 -6.91 16.13 -16.87
CA PRO A 106 -7.04 14.95 -16.00
C PRO A 106 -8.23 15.05 -15.03
N ARG A 107 -8.67 16.29 -14.76
CA ARG A 107 -9.84 16.63 -13.96
C ARG A 107 -11.12 15.89 -14.35
N ARG A 108 -11.46 15.71 -15.64
CA ARG A 108 -12.72 15.01 -16.02
C ARG A 108 -12.67 13.52 -15.68
N ARG A 109 -11.55 12.85 -16.01
CA ARG A 109 -11.32 11.43 -15.67
C ARG A 109 -11.25 11.24 -14.16
N ALA A 110 -10.57 12.14 -13.45
CA ALA A 110 -10.51 12.14 -12.00
C ALA A 110 -11.90 12.31 -11.38
N VAL A 111 -12.73 13.23 -11.88
CA VAL A 111 -14.12 13.39 -11.40
C VAL A 111 -14.91 12.10 -11.60
N LEU A 112 -14.85 11.51 -12.80
CA LEU A 112 -15.55 10.25 -13.08
C LEU A 112 -15.10 9.11 -12.15
N PHE A 113 -13.79 8.95 -11.97
CA PHE A 113 -13.20 7.94 -11.09
C PHE A 113 -13.61 8.13 -9.63
N ASN A 114 -13.56 9.37 -9.13
CA ASN A 114 -13.92 9.68 -7.74
C ASN A 114 -15.43 9.62 -7.49
N LEU A 115 -16.26 9.98 -8.48
CA LEU A 115 -17.70 9.77 -8.40
C LEU A 115 -18.01 8.28 -8.28
N GLY A 116 -17.36 7.44 -9.09
CA GLY A 116 -17.50 5.99 -8.99
C GLY A 116 -17.10 5.45 -7.61
N ALA A 117 -15.95 5.88 -7.09
CA ALA A 117 -15.51 5.49 -5.74
C ALA A 117 -16.48 5.97 -4.64
N ALA A 118 -17.02 7.19 -4.77
CA ALA A 118 -17.98 7.73 -3.81
C ALA A 118 -19.31 6.96 -3.83
N LEU A 119 -19.82 6.59 -5.02
CA LEU A 119 -21.03 5.76 -5.14
C LEU A 119 -20.85 4.39 -4.49
N MET A 120 -19.68 3.75 -4.69
CA MET A 120 -19.38 2.47 -4.03
C MET A 120 -19.37 2.61 -2.51
N LEU A 121 -18.69 3.62 -1.96
CA LEU A 121 -18.70 3.81 -0.50
C LEU A 121 -20.07 4.20 0.06
N ALA A 122 -20.86 4.97 -0.69
CA ALA A 122 -22.22 5.30 -0.30
C ALA A 122 -23.14 4.06 -0.28
N ALA A 123 -22.91 3.10 -1.18
CA ALA A 123 -23.64 1.84 -1.21
C ALA A 123 -23.49 1.06 0.11
N ASP A 124 -22.25 0.92 0.57
CA ASP A 124 -21.90 0.19 1.79
C ASP A 124 -22.48 0.88 3.03
N LEU A 125 -22.37 2.22 3.12
CA LEU A 125 -22.98 3.01 4.19
C LEU A 125 -24.52 2.95 4.20
N ALA A 126 -25.13 2.68 3.05
CA ALA A 126 -26.58 2.57 2.91
C ALA A 126 -27.08 1.12 2.99
N SER A 127 -26.20 0.13 3.13
CA SER A 127 -26.55 -1.30 3.02
C SER A 127 -27.60 -1.75 4.04
N GLU A 128 -27.55 -1.24 5.27
CA GLU A 128 -28.54 -1.54 6.31
C GLU A 128 -29.91 -0.92 6.01
N ALA A 129 -29.95 0.29 5.43
CA ALA A 129 -31.18 1.04 5.18
C ALA A 129 -31.81 0.73 3.81
N TRP A 130 -31.01 0.28 2.86
CA TRP A 130 -31.42 0.04 1.48
C TRP A 130 -30.81 -1.27 0.95
N PRO A 131 -31.56 -2.38 0.96
CA PRO A 131 -31.06 -3.69 0.52
C PRO A 131 -30.52 -3.72 -0.92
N ASP A 132 -31.10 -2.92 -1.82
CA ASP A 132 -30.63 -2.82 -3.22
C ASP A 132 -29.50 -1.79 -3.42
N SER A 133 -28.85 -1.34 -2.34
CA SER A 133 -27.72 -0.39 -2.44
C SER A 133 -26.56 -0.97 -3.27
N TRP A 134 -26.45 -2.29 -3.43
CA TRP A 134 -25.48 -2.95 -4.30
C TRP A 134 -25.51 -2.43 -5.75
N THR A 135 -26.64 -1.93 -6.23
CA THR A 135 -26.77 -1.28 -7.54
C THR A 135 -25.87 -0.05 -7.66
N LEU A 136 -25.69 0.72 -6.59
CA LEU A 136 -24.74 1.84 -6.54
C LEU A 136 -23.30 1.37 -6.64
N THR A 137 -22.96 0.21 -6.06
CA THR A 137 -21.63 -0.42 -6.21
C THR A 137 -21.37 -0.78 -7.67
N VAL A 138 -22.35 -1.38 -8.35
CA VAL A 138 -22.25 -1.72 -9.77
C VAL A 138 -22.09 -0.48 -10.64
N CYS A 139 -22.92 0.55 -10.43
CA CYS A 139 -22.80 1.83 -11.12
C CYS A 139 -21.44 2.47 -10.87
N GLY A 140 -20.99 2.51 -9.61
CA GLY A 140 -19.72 3.11 -9.23
C GLY A 140 -18.52 2.39 -9.85
N ALA A 141 -18.52 1.06 -9.83
CA ALA A 141 -17.52 0.22 -10.49
C ALA A 141 -17.52 0.43 -12.02
N GLY A 142 -18.70 0.59 -12.63
CA GLY A 142 -18.84 0.92 -14.05
C GLY A 142 -18.19 2.27 -14.41
N LEU A 143 -18.42 3.32 -13.61
CA LEU A 143 -17.77 4.62 -13.82
C LEU A 143 -16.24 4.53 -13.69
N ILE A 144 -15.75 3.76 -12.72
CA ILE A 144 -14.32 3.49 -12.54
C ILE A 144 -13.74 2.75 -13.75
N ALA A 145 -14.42 1.72 -14.26
CA ALA A 145 -14.00 0.97 -15.42
C ALA A 145 -13.92 1.86 -16.68
N VAL A 146 -14.92 2.72 -16.90
CA VAL A 146 -14.90 3.70 -18.00
C VAL A 146 -13.74 4.67 -17.83
N ALA A 147 -13.55 5.24 -16.64
CA ALA A 147 -12.43 6.15 -16.37
C ALA A 147 -11.07 5.48 -16.64
N ALA A 148 -10.93 4.20 -16.28
CA ALA A 148 -9.74 3.40 -16.49
C ALA A 148 -9.47 3.14 -17.98
N VAL A 149 -10.48 2.73 -18.75
CA VAL A 149 -10.35 2.53 -20.20
C VAL A 149 -9.97 3.83 -20.90
N VAL A 150 -10.64 4.94 -20.57
CA VAL A 150 -10.32 6.25 -21.15
C VAL A 150 -8.88 6.66 -20.81
N GLN A 151 -8.41 6.43 -19.57
CA GLN A 151 -7.02 6.68 -19.19
C GLN A 151 -6.03 5.83 -20.00
N ALA A 152 -6.32 4.55 -20.19
CA ALA A 152 -5.51 3.65 -21.00
C ALA A 152 -5.42 4.14 -22.46
N LEU A 153 -6.54 4.55 -23.06
CA LEU A 153 -6.60 5.09 -24.42
C LEU A 153 -5.81 6.40 -24.57
N VAL A 154 -5.90 7.31 -23.60
CA VAL A 154 -5.13 8.58 -23.62
C VAL A 154 -3.62 8.30 -23.60
N ILE A 155 -3.17 7.41 -22.72
CA ILE A 155 -1.74 7.03 -22.62
C ILE A 155 -1.30 6.31 -23.90
N ALA A 156 -2.11 5.38 -24.42
CA ALA A 156 -1.83 4.66 -25.66
C ALA A 156 -1.73 5.62 -26.86
N GLY A 157 -2.63 6.59 -26.98
CA GLY A 157 -2.60 7.62 -28.03
C GLY A 157 -1.34 8.48 -27.97
N ARG A 158 -0.83 8.80 -26.77
CA ARG A 158 0.47 9.49 -26.60
C ARG A 158 1.63 8.62 -27.07
N LEU A 159 1.63 7.34 -26.71
CA LEU A 159 2.63 6.39 -27.15
C LEU A 159 2.64 6.23 -28.68
N GLN A 160 1.46 6.13 -29.30
CA GLN A 160 1.32 6.05 -30.76
C GLN A 160 1.85 7.32 -31.45
N ARG A 161 1.49 8.51 -30.94
CA ARG A 161 2.01 9.80 -31.45
C ARG A 161 3.55 9.87 -31.37
N ALA A 162 4.13 9.42 -30.25
CA ALA A 162 5.58 9.38 -30.09
C ALA A 162 6.26 8.41 -31.07
N ARG A 163 5.68 7.22 -31.29
CA ARG A 163 6.20 6.24 -32.26
C ARG A 163 6.17 6.74 -33.70
N ARG A 164 5.09 7.43 -34.11
CA ARG A 164 4.99 8.06 -35.44
C ARG A 164 6.05 9.13 -35.68
N GLY A 165 6.55 9.77 -34.63
CA GLY A 165 7.66 10.73 -34.70
C GLY A 165 9.05 10.11 -34.91
N GLY A 166 9.15 8.81 -35.25
CA GLY A 166 10.40 8.13 -35.64
C GLY A 166 11.36 7.79 -34.48
N LYS A 167 10.97 8.04 -33.22
CA LYS A 167 11.79 7.72 -32.05
C LYS A 167 11.04 6.80 -31.09
N SER A 168 11.53 5.57 -30.90
CA SER A 168 11.05 4.67 -29.86
C SER A 168 12.02 4.72 -28.66
N PRO A 169 11.71 5.51 -27.62
CA PRO A 169 12.60 5.58 -26.46
C PRO A 169 12.62 4.23 -25.73
N ARG A 170 13.74 3.90 -25.05
CA ARG A 170 13.84 2.68 -24.23
C ARG A 170 12.73 2.60 -23.15
N THR A 171 12.25 3.75 -22.71
CA THR A 171 11.15 3.97 -21.76
C THR A 171 9.75 3.74 -22.35
N ALA A 172 9.60 3.50 -23.66
CA ALA A 172 8.30 3.22 -24.26
C ALA A 172 7.63 1.97 -23.66
N SER A 173 8.43 1.00 -23.21
CA SER A 173 7.94 -0.22 -22.53
C SER A 173 7.24 0.10 -21.21
N THR A 174 7.79 1.01 -20.41
CA THR A 174 7.15 1.54 -19.19
C THR A 174 5.77 2.11 -19.48
N VAL A 175 5.61 2.86 -20.59
CA VAL A 175 4.31 3.45 -20.95
C VAL A 175 3.29 2.39 -21.33
N VAL A 176 3.70 1.33 -22.03
CA VAL A 176 2.83 0.15 -22.29
C VAL A 176 2.39 -0.49 -20.97
N GLY A 177 3.30 -0.59 -19.99
CA GLY A 177 2.97 -1.09 -18.66
C GLY A 177 1.82 -0.31 -18.00
N TYR A 178 1.80 1.02 -18.09
CA TYR A 178 0.67 1.81 -17.59
C TYR A 178 -0.64 1.55 -18.35
N VAL A 179 -0.59 1.38 -19.67
CA VAL A 179 -1.79 1.04 -20.46
C VAL A 179 -2.38 -0.28 -19.99
N LEU A 180 -1.55 -1.32 -19.87
CA LEU A 180 -1.97 -2.63 -19.39
C LEU A 180 -2.51 -2.56 -17.95
N ALA A 181 -1.89 -1.78 -17.07
CA ALA A 181 -2.33 -1.63 -15.68
C ALA A 181 -3.76 -1.05 -15.61
N TRP A 182 -4.07 -0.03 -16.40
CA TRP A 182 -5.41 0.57 -16.45
C TRP A 182 -6.44 -0.34 -17.13
N LEU A 183 -6.04 -1.19 -18.07
CA LEU A 183 -6.95 -2.22 -18.61
C LEU A 183 -7.26 -3.29 -17.58
N LEU A 184 -6.27 -3.75 -16.82
CA LEU A 184 -6.48 -4.70 -15.71
C LEU A 184 -7.32 -4.10 -14.58
N MET A 185 -7.19 -2.79 -14.31
CA MET A 185 -8.10 -2.07 -13.42
C MET A 185 -9.56 -2.15 -13.90
N ALA A 186 -9.80 -1.95 -15.20
CA ALA A 186 -11.15 -2.03 -15.75
C ALA A 186 -11.73 -3.44 -15.63
N CYS A 187 -10.92 -4.47 -15.88
CA CYS A 187 -11.30 -5.87 -15.65
C CYS A 187 -11.59 -6.15 -14.17
N GLY A 188 -10.73 -5.69 -13.25
CA GLY A 188 -10.92 -5.85 -11.81
C GLY A 188 -12.19 -5.14 -11.30
N ALA A 189 -12.47 -3.94 -11.80
CA ALA A 189 -13.70 -3.22 -11.52
C ALA A 189 -14.94 -3.97 -12.03
N ALA A 190 -14.89 -4.57 -13.23
CA ALA A 190 -15.98 -5.40 -13.74
C ALA A 190 -16.22 -6.64 -12.87
N VAL A 191 -15.15 -7.35 -12.47
CA VAL A 191 -15.26 -8.49 -11.52
C VAL A 191 -15.87 -8.04 -10.19
N GLY A 192 -15.46 -6.88 -9.66
CA GLY A 192 -16.04 -6.31 -8.44
C GLY A 192 -17.53 -5.97 -8.58
N ALA A 193 -17.97 -5.50 -9.74
CA ALA A 193 -19.38 -5.28 -10.03
C ALA A 193 -20.17 -6.60 -10.07
N PHE A 194 -19.62 -7.66 -10.69
CA PHE A 194 -20.24 -8.98 -10.68
C PHE A 194 -20.34 -9.57 -9.27
N MET A 195 -19.32 -9.38 -8.44
CA MET A 195 -19.36 -9.79 -7.03
C MET A 195 -20.47 -9.06 -6.26
N ALA A 196 -20.64 -7.75 -6.48
CA ALA A 196 -21.66 -6.97 -5.77
C ALA A 196 -23.10 -7.42 -6.09
N ALA A 197 -23.34 -7.96 -7.29
CA ALA A 197 -24.66 -8.44 -7.71
C ALA A 197 -24.84 -9.96 -7.53
N GLY A 198 -23.79 -10.67 -7.12
CA GLY A 198 -23.71 -12.12 -7.14
C GLY A 198 -24.05 -12.77 -5.79
N PRO A 199 -24.38 -14.07 -5.79
CA PRO A 199 -24.51 -14.84 -4.55
C PRO A 199 -23.16 -15.02 -3.83
N GLU A 200 -23.19 -15.37 -2.54
CA GLU A 200 -21.99 -15.45 -1.66
C GLU A 200 -20.92 -16.44 -2.12
N ASP A 201 -21.32 -17.56 -2.75
CA ASP A 201 -20.40 -18.54 -3.33
C ASP A 201 -19.58 -17.93 -4.48
N LEU A 202 -20.24 -17.14 -5.34
CA LEU A 202 -19.59 -16.40 -6.41
C LEU A 202 -18.64 -15.33 -5.86
N VAL A 203 -19.05 -14.63 -4.80
CA VAL A 203 -18.23 -13.62 -4.12
C VAL A 203 -16.95 -14.25 -3.58
N THR A 204 -17.08 -15.40 -2.89
CA THR A 204 -15.95 -16.11 -2.29
C THR A 204 -14.94 -16.52 -3.37
N ARG A 205 -15.42 -17.12 -4.47
CA ARG A 205 -14.58 -17.52 -5.61
C ARG A 205 -13.88 -16.35 -6.31
N LEU A 206 -14.61 -15.27 -6.58
CA LEU A 206 -14.10 -14.15 -7.37
C LEU A 206 -13.25 -13.16 -6.56
N ARG A 207 -13.34 -13.16 -5.23
CA ARG A 207 -12.58 -12.26 -4.34
C ARG A 207 -11.07 -12.31 -4.60
N PRO A 208 -10.37 -13.45 -4.59
CA PRO A 208 -8.94 -13.49 -4.89
C PRO A 208 -8.62 -13.08 -6.34
N ALA A 209 -9.49 -13.39 -7.30
CA ALA A 209 -9.34 -12.95 -8.69
C ALA A 209 -9.40 -11.41 -8.80
N HIS A 210 -10.38 -10.79 -8.13
CA HIS A 210 -10.50 -9.33 -8.03
C HIS A 210 -9.25 -8.71 -7.42
N VAL A 211 -8.76 -9.24 -6.29
CA VAL A 211 -7.54 -8.73 -5.64
C VAL A 211 -6.32 -8.88 -6.55
N CYS A 212 -6.19 -9.99 -7.28
CA CYS A 212 -5.10 -10.15 -8.26
C CYS A 212 -5.16 -9.06 -9.33
N LEU A 213 -6.31 -8.81 -9.94
CA LEU A 213 -6.45 -7.78 -10.98
C LEU A 213 -6.18 -6.37 -10.45
N MET A 214 -6.69 -6.04 -9.26
CA MET A 214 -6.57 -4.70 -8.68
C MET A 214 -5.18 -4.43 -8.09
N VAL A 215 -4.64 -5.36 -7.31
CA VAL A 215 -3.39 -5.15 -6.58
C VAL A 215 -2.19 -5.61 -7.40
N LEU A 216 -2.19 -6.84 -7.91
CA LEU A 216 -1.05 -7.36 -8.67
C LEU A 216 -0.99 -6.77 -10.08
N GLY A 217 -2.16 -6.65 -10.72
CA GLY A 217 -2.35 -6.07 -12.04
C GLY A 217 -2.24 -4.56 -12.05
N PHE A 218 -3.24 -3.85 -11.54
CA PHE A 218 -3.28 -2.40 -11.61
C PHE A 218 -2.16 -1.73 -10.79
N VAL A 219 -2.09 -1.97 -9.48
CA VAL A 219 -1.08 -1.34 -8.62
C VAL A 219 0.33 -1.87 -8.93
N GLY A 220 0.50 -3.18 -8.99
CA GLY A 220 1.77 -3.85 -9.23
C GLY A 220 2.36 -3.52 -10.59
N LEU A 221 1.60 -3.60 -11.68
CA LEU A 221 2.15 -3.26 -13.00
C LEU A 221 2.44 -1.76 -13.14
N SER A 222 1.66 -0.88 -12.51
CA SER A 222 1.96 0.55 -12.43
C SER A 222 3.26 0.83 -11.65
N ALA A 223 3.47 0.10 -10.55
CA ALA A 223 4.70 0.16 -9.77
C ALA A 223 5.90 -0.34 -10.59
N ALA A 224 5.81 -1.50 -11.24
CA ALA A 224 6.86 -2.05 -12.09
C ALA A 224 7.24 -1.09 -13.22
N ALA A 225 6.22 -0.54 -13.90
CA ALA A 225 6.40 0.46 -14.94
C ALA A 225 7.17 1.68 -14.42
N SER A 226 6.74 2.24 -13.30
CA SER A 226 7.38 3.39 -12.66
C SER A 226 8.82 3.10 -12.26
N LEU A 227 9.06 1.98 -11.56
CA LEU A 227 10.34 1.64 -10.95
C LEU A 227 11.43 1.31 -11.96
N ILE A 228 11.10 0.89 -13.19
CA ILE A 228 12.10 0.76 -14.27
C ILE A 228 12.92 2.05 -14.43
N VAL A 229 12.28 3.21 -14.30
CA VAL A 229 12.94 4.53 -14.41
C VAL A 229 13.20 5.16 -13.05
N LEU A 230 12.27 5.04 -12.10
CA LEU A 230 12.39 5.66 -10.80
C LEU A 230 13.42 4.97 -9.91
N PHE A 231 13.54 3.65 -9.92
CA PHE A 231 14.43 2.94 -8.99
C PHE A 231 15.89 3.41 -9.12
N PRO A 232 16.48 3.53 -10.34
CA PRO A 232 17.79 4.15 -10.53
C PRO A 232 17.86 5.59 -10.03
N ALA A 233 16.80 6.38 -10.19
CA ALA A 233 16.75 7.76 -9.72
C ALA A 233 16.71 7.85 -8.18
N LEU A 234 15.98 6.94 -7.51
CA LEU A 234 15.91 6.86 -6.06
C LEU A 234 17.27 6.52 -5.45
N TRP A 235 17.97 5.54 -6.02
CA TRP A 235 19.32 5.13 -5.60
C TRP A 235 20.45 5.95 -6.24
N ARG A 236 20.11 6.90 -7.11
CA ARG A 236 21.01 7.84 -7.79
C ARG A 236 22.15 7.16 -8.55
N PHE A 237 21.84 6.08 -9.27
CA PHE A 237 22.74 5.42 -10.22
C PHE A 237 22.22 5.52 -11.66
N ASN A 238 23.12 5.36 -12.63
CA ASN A 238 22.78 5.39 -14.05
C ASN A 238 22.50 3.98 -14.58
N GLY A 239 21.38 3.80 -15.27
CA GLY A 239 21.04 2.55 -15.92
C GLY A 239 19.55 2.26 -15.90
N LEU A 240 19.10 1.37 -16.77
CA LEU A 240 17.75 0.80 -16.76
C LEU A 240 17.87 -0.72 -16.70
N LEU A 241 16.78 -1.38 -16.31
CA LEU A 241 16.71 -2.83 -16.36
C LEU A 241 17.00 -3.34 -17.80
N ARG A 242 17.73 -4.46 -17.94
CA ARG A 242 18.14 -4.98 -19.25
C ARG A 242 16.95 -5.41 -20.13
N ARG A 243 15.94 -6.06 -19.53
CA ARG A 243 14.79 -6.64 -20.24
C ARG A 243 13.45 -6.14 -19.66
N PRO A 244 13.14 -4.83 -19.75
CA PRO A 244 11.94 -4.26 -19.12
C PRO A 244 10.64 -4.80 -19.72
N ARG A 245 10.64 -5.16 -21.02
CA ARG A 245 9.48 -5.76 -21.69
C ARG A 245 9.13 -7.14 -21.13
N LEU A 246 10.14 -7.96 -20.84
CA LEU A 246 9.95 -9.29 -20.29
C LEU A 246 9.37 -9.22 -18.87
N LEU A 247 9.89 -8.29 -18.04
CA LEU A 247 9.33 -8.04 -16.72
C LEU A 247 7.86 -7.61 -16.81
N LEU A 248 7.56 -6.55 -17.56
CA LEU A 248 6.20 -6.00 -17.63
C LEU A 248 5.21 -6.97 -18.26
N GLY A 249 5.58 -7.61 -19.38
CA GLY A 249 4.73 -8.60 -20.04
C GLY A 249 4.53 -9.85 -19.19
N GLY A 250 5.60 -10.35 -18.55
CA GLY A 250 5.55 -11.53 -17.69
C GLY A 250 4.68 -11.30 -16.44
N VAL A 251 4.85 -10.18 -15.75
CA VAL A 251 4.06 -9.83 -14.56
C VAL A 251 2.58 -9.60 -14.93
N ALA A 252 2.30 -8.98 -16.08
CA ALA A 252 0.93 -8.83 -16.58
C ALA A 252 0.28 -10.19 -16.90
N ALA A 253 0.98 -11.07 -17.63
CA ALA A 253 0.49 -12.39 -17.99
C ALA A 253 0.30 -13.28 -16.74
N ALA A 254 1.24 -13.25 -15.81
CA ALA A 254 1.17 -13.97 -14.54
C ALA A 254 -0.04 -13.51 -13.69
N THR A 255 -0.35 -12.22 -13.70
CA THR A 255 -1.55 -11.69 -13.04
C THR A 255 -2.83 -12.26 -13.65
N VAL A 256 -2.93 -12.26 -14.98
CA VAL A 256 -4.10 -12.80 -15.69
C VAL A 256 -4.23 -14.30 -15.42
N LEU A 257 -3.12 -15.04 -15.44
CA LEU A 257 -3.09 -16.47 -15.13
C LEU A 257 -3.59 -16.74 -13.70
N ALA A 258 -3.11 -15.99 -12.71
CA ALA A 258 -3.57 -16.12 -11.33
C ALA A 258 -5.07 -15.82 -11.18
N ALA A 259 -5.53 -14.71 -11.78
CA ALA A 259 -6.94 -14.31 -11.72
C ALA A 259 -7.87 -15.33 -12.40
N VAL A 260 -7.46 -15.88 -13.55
CA VAL A 260 -8.20 -16.94 -14.23
C VAL A 260 -8.22 -18.20 -13.39
N GLY A 261 -7.07 -18.61 -12.82
CA GLY A 261 -6.98 -19.78 -11.94
C GLY A 261 -7.97 -19.71 -10.77
N PHE A 262 -8.06 -18.56 -10.10
CA PHE A 262 -9.06 -18.35 -9.05
C PHE A 262 -10.50 -18.32 -9.59
N ALA A 263 -10.74 -17.69 -10.74
CA ALA A 263 -12.09 -17.59 -11.30
C ALA A 263 -12.68 -18.96 -11.73
N VAL A 264 -11.82 -19.93 -12.06
CA VAL A 264 -12.19 -21.30 -12.45
C VAL A 264 -11.93 -22.34 -11.36
N ASP A 265 -11.65 -21.91 -10.12
CA ASP A 265 -11.34 -22.78 -8.97
C ASP A 265 -10.23 -23.81 -9.24
N SER A 266 -9.16 -23.39 -9.89
CA SER A 266 -7.97 -24.22 -10.12
C SER A 266 -6.79 -23.72 -9.30
N ALA A 267 -6.55 -24.36 -8.15
CA ALA A 267 -5.42 -24.03 -7.28
C ALA A 267 -4.06 -24.14 -8.00
N PRO A 268 -3.78 -25.15 -8.86
CA PRO A 268 -2.52 -25.22 -9.60
C PRO A 268 -2.30 -24.05 -10.55
N VAL A 269 -3.35 -23.63 -11.27
CA VAL A 269 -3.25 -22.50 -12.22
C VAL A 269 -3.07 -21.18 -11.46
N ALA A 270 -3.83 -20.99 -10.37
CA ALA A 270 -3.71 -19.82 -9.51
C ALA A 270 -2.31 -19.71 -8.90
N ALA A 271 -1.81 -20.80 -8.30
CA ALA A 271 -0.48 -20.88 -7.72
C ALA A 271 0.63 -20.64 -8.74
N ALA A 272 0.51 -21.22 -9.95
CA ALA A 272 1.47 -20.98 -11.04
C ALA A 272 1.53 -19.50 -11.44
N GLY A 273 0.36 -18.85 -11.57
CA GLY A 273 0.28 -17.40 -11.82
C GLY A 273 0.96 -16.58 -10.73
N LEU A 274 0.68 -16.87 -9.46
CA LEU A 274 1.30 -16.17 -8.32
C LEU A 274 2.81 -16.41 -8.24
N ALA A 275 3.27 -17.65 -8.45
CA ALA A 275 4.69 -18.00 -8.44
C ALA A 275 5.46 -17.29 -9.57
N LEU A 276 4.91 -17.26 -10.79
CA LEU A 276 5.48 -16.52 -11.92
C LEU A 276 5.52 -15.01 -11.65
N TYR A 277 4.49 -14.47 -10.99
CA TYR A 277 4.45 -13.06 -10.58
C TYR A 277 5.58 -12.73 -9.60
N ALA A 278 5.73 -13.54 -8.54
CA ALA A 278 6.79 -13.39 -7.55
C ALA A 278 8.18 -13.53 -8.19
N ALA A 279 8.37 -14.52 -9.05
CA ALA A 279 9.63 -14.72 -9.78
C ALA A 279 9.98 -13.54 -10.68
N GLY A 280 9.00 -12.97 -11.39
CA GLY A 280 9.19 -11.78 -12.22
C GLY A 280 9.74 -10.60 -11.41
N TRP A 281 9.12 -10.31 -10.26
CA TRP A 281 9.59 -9.26 -9.36
C TRP A 281 10.95 -9.57 -8.71
N ALA A 282 11.19 -10.83 -8.33
CA ALA A 282 12.48 -11.26 -7.78
C ALA A 282 13.62 -11.05 -8.78
N VAL A 283 13.41 -11.40 -10.05
CA VAL A 283 14.38 -11.14 -11.13
C VAL A 283 14.57 -9.63 -11.36
N GLY A 284 13.49 -8.84 -11.31
CA GLY A 284 13.57 -7.38 -11.38
C GLY A 284 14.43 -6.80 -10.25
N LEU A 285 14.16 -7.22 -9.01
CA LEU A 285 14.90 -6.80 -7.82
C LEU A 285 16.37 -7.22 -7.90
N ALA A 286 16.66 -8.45 -8.32
CA ALA A 286 18.03 -8.95 -8.53
C ALA A 286 18.78 -8.14 -9.60
N GLY A 287 18.09 -7.65 -10.63
CA GLY A 287 18.67 -6.76 -11.63
C GLY A 287 18.97 -5.34 -11.12
N TRP A 288 18.21 -4.87 -10.13
CA TRP A 288 18.30 -3.52 -9.58
C TRP A 288 19.21 -3.40 -8.35
N LEU A 289 19.27 -4.44 -7.52
CA LEU A 289 19.89 -4.37 -6.20
C LEU A 289 21.43 -4.24 -6.24
N PRO A 290 22.18 -5.01 -7.06
CA PRO A 290 23.64 -4.89 -7.11
C PRO A 290 24.16 -3.49 -7.46
N PRO A 291 23.67 -2.79 -8.51
CA PRO A 291 24.11 -1.42 -8.78
C PRO A 291 23.63 -0.42 -7.72
N ALA A 292 22.46 -0.63 -7.10
CA ALA A 292 21.98 0.20 -6.00
C ALA A 292 22.89 0.11 -4.77
N LEU A 293 23.27 -1.10 -4.35
CA LEU A 293 24.18 -1.32 -3.23
C LEU A 293 25.55 -0.71 -3.50
N ARG A 294 26.08 -0.85 -4.73
CA ARG A 294 27.33 -0.20 -5.16
C ARG A 294 27.26 1.32 -5.14
N ALA A 295 26.10 1.91 -5.39
CA ALA A 295 25.92 3.36 -5.32
C ALA A 295 25.95 3.89 -3.88
N GLY A 296 25.55 3.08 -2.88
CA GLY A 296 25.63 3.41 -1.45
C GLY A 296 24.77 4.61 -1.00
N ARG A 297 23.88 5.12 -1.85
CA ARG A 297 23.10 6.36 -1.61
C ARG A 297 21.74 6.07 -0.99
N ALA A 298 21.74 5.46 0.20
CA ALA A 298 20.52 5.14 0.93
C ALA A 298 19.75 6.40 1.38
N SER A 299 18.45 6.42 1.12
CA SER A 299 17.51 7.46 1.54
C SER A 299 16.16 6.82 1.87
N TYR A 300 15.24 7.55 2.50
CA TYR A 300 13.92 6.99 2.82
C TYR A 300 13.20 6.48 1.57
N PRO A 301 13.11 7.23 0.45
CA PRO A 301 12.50 6.74 -0.78
C PRO A 301 13.14 5.47 -1.33
N SER A 302 14.47 5.40 -1.34
CA SER A 302 15.21 4.28 -1.94
C SER A 302 15.07 3.01 -1.12
N LEU A 303 15.23 3.10 0.20
CA LEU A 303 15.06 1.98 1.13
C LEU A 303 13.61 1.51 1.17
N SER A 304 12.65 2.44 1.30
CA SER A 304 11.22 2.11 1.36
C SER A 304 10.74 1.41 0.10
N ALA A 305 11.14 1.89 -1.09
CA ALA A 305 10.79 1.25 -2.35
C ALA A 305 11.42 -0.15 -2.50
N THR A 306 12.67 -0.33 -2.09
CA THR A 306 13.34 -1.65 -2.11
C THR A 306 12.65 -2.63 -1.18
N CYS A 307 12.37 -2.24 0.07
CA CYS A 307 11.66 -3.09 1.04
C CYS A 307 10.22 -3.41 0.59
N ALA A 308 9.49 -2.45 0.00
CA ALA A 308 8.14 -2.70 -0.49
C ALA A 308 8.11 -3.77 -1.60
N VAL A 309 9.08 -3.74 -2.52
CA VAL A 309 9.21 -4.77 -3.57
C VAL A 309 9.62 -6.12 -2.95
N ALA A 310 10.51 -6.12 -1.96
CA ALA A 310 10.88 -7.35 -1.26
C ALA A 310 9.66 -7.98 -0.54
N TRP A 311 8.85 -7.17 0.15
CA TRP A 311 7.60 -7.63 0.76
C TRP A 311 6.62 -8.17 -0.27
N LEU A 312 6.45 -7.50 -1.41
CA LEU A 312 5.59 -8.02 -2.48
C LEU A 312 6.01 -9.44 -2.91
N VAL A 313 7.31 -9.67 -3.11
CA VAL A 313 7.84 -10.99 -3.48
C VAL A 313 7.55 -12.01 -2.38
N VAL A 314 7.86 -11.69 -1.12
CA VAL A 314 7.64 -12.59 0.03
C VAL A 314 6.16 -12.94 0.19
N ILE A 315 5.28 -11.94 0.19
CA ILE A 315 3.84 -12.11 0.41
C ILE A 315 3.21 -12.94 -0.71
N VAL A 316 3.54 -12.65 -1.97
CA VAL A 316 2.97 -13.39 -3.12
C VAL A 316 3.53 -14.81 -3.20
N ALA A 317 4.82 -15.01 -2.91
CA ALA A 317 5.39 -16.35 -2.86
C ALA A 317 4.78 -17.18 -1.73
N TRP A 318 4.63 -16.61 -0.54
CA TRP A 318 3.95 -17.25 0.58
C TRP A 318 2.50 -17.60 0.22
N TYR A 319 1.77 -16.67 -0.40
CA TYR A 319 0.39 -16.92 -0.81
C TYR A 319 0.29 -18.01 -1.90
N ALA A 320 1.23 -18.06 -2.84
CA ALA A 320 1.30 -19.15 -3.81
C ALA A 320 1.47 -20.52 -3.11
N VAL A 321 2.34 -20.60 -2.10
CA VAL A 321 2.51 -21.82 -1.30
C VAL A 321 1.23 -22.15 -0.53
N ALA A 322 0.59 -21.17 0.09
CA ALA A 322 -0.67 -21.38 0.81
C ALA A 322 -1.76 -21.95 -0.10
N VAL A 323 -1.87 -21.46 -1.35
CA VAL A 323 -2.81 -21.98 -2.35
C VAL A 323 -2.47 -23.42 -2.75
N VAL A 324 -1.19 -23.75 -2.92
CA VAL A 324 -0.78 -25.13 -3.23
C VAL A 324 -1.10 -26.08 -2.07
N LEU A 325 -0.85 -25.66 -0.83
CA LEU A 325 -1.08 -26.49 0.36
C LEU A 325 -2.57 -26.70 0.64
N ALA A 326 -3.40 -25.69 0.38
CA ALA A 326 -4.85 -25.82 0.53
C ALA A 326 -5.49 -26.68 -0.58
N GLY A 327 -4.86 -26.74 -1.76
CA GLY A 327 -5.39 -27.46 -2.92
C GLY A 327 -6.73 -26.91 -3.37
N ASP A 328 -7.57 -27.76 -3.94
CA ASP A 328 -8.93 -27.39 -4.38
C ASP A 328 -9.97 -27.51 -3.24
N ALA A 329 -9.54 -27.87 -2.03
CA ALA A 329 -10.44 -28.10 -0.89
C ALA A 329 -10.94 -26.79 -0.26
N ALA A 330 -10.10 -25.75 -0.20
CA ALA A 330 -10.45 -24.46 0.35
C ALA A 330 -9.58 -23.34 -0.24
N GLN A 331 -10.15 -22.15 -0.45
CA GLN A 331 -9.39 -20.98 -0.87
C GLN A 331 -8.76 -20.28 0.35
N PRO A 332 -7.43 -20.16 0.45
CA PRO A 332 -6.80 -19.50 1.58
C PRO A 332 -7.11 -18.00 1.57
N ALA A 333 -7.26 -17.43 2.77
CA ALA A 333 -7.54 -16.01 2.96
C ALA A 333 -6.49 -15.13 2.25
N VAL A 334 -6.97 -14.17 1.48
CA VAL A 334 -6.09 -13.26 0.72
C VAL A 334 -5.32 -12.36 1.70
N PRO A 335 -3.99 -12.23 1.60
CA PRO A 335 -3.17 -11.40 2.49
C PRO A 335 -3.29 -9.90 2.16
N THR A 336 -4.52 -9.38 2.07
CA THR A 336 -4.82 -8.02 1.59
C THR A 336 -4.15 -6.95 2.45
N THR A 337 -4.20 -7.06 3.78
CA THR A 337 -3.51 -6.10 4.67
C THR A 337 -2.01 -6.04 4.38
N ALA A 338 -1.38 -7.19 4.18
CA ALA A 338 0.05 -7.26 3.90
C ALA A 338 0.38 -6.61 2.54
N LEU A 339 -0.39 -6.93 1.51
CA LEU A 339 -0.22 -6.34 0.18
C LEU A 339 -0.44 -4.82 0.18
N LEU A 340 -1.44 -4.33 0.91
CA LEU A 340 -1.77 -2.90 0.92
C LEU A 340 -0.82 -2.09 1.79
N VAL A 341 -0.39 -2.60 2.95
CA VAL A 341 0.45 -1.85 3.88
C VAL A 341 1.92 -1.97 3.50
N ALA A 342 2.45 -3.20 3.44
CA ALA A 342 3.89 -3.43 3.24
C ALA A 342 4.32 -3.25 1.78
N PHE A 343 3.44 -3.43 0.80
CA PHE A 343 3.73 -3.07 -0.58
C PHE A 343 3.11 -1.73 -0.98
N GLY A 344 1.78 -1.62 -1.00
CA GLY A 344 1.08 -0.43 -1.53
C GLY A 344 1.43 0.88 -0.84
N ALA A 345 1.22 0.97 0.47
CA ALA A 345 1.44 2.18 1.26
C ALA A 345 2.93 2.49 1.38
N GLN A 346 3.75 1.50 1.75
CA GLN A 346 5.20 1.68 1.86
C GLN A 346 5.83 2.18 0.55
N LEU A 347 5.42 1.64 -0.60
CA LEU A 347 5.90 2.11 -1.89
C LEU A 347 5.38 3.49 -2.24
N LEU A 348 4.08 3.75 -2.05
CA LEU A 348 3.49 5.06 -2.33
C LEU A 348 4.20 6.15 -1.52
N PHE A 349 4.22 6.01 -0.19
CA PHE A 349 4.82 7.00 0.70
C PHE A 349 6.32 7.16 0.49
N GLY A 350 7.03 6.07 0.18
CA GLY A 350 8.44 6.10 -0.23
C GLY A 350 8.65 6.92 -1.51
N THR A 351 7.91 6.63 -2.58
CA THR A 351 8.08 7.29 -3.88
C THR A 351 7.66 8.76 -3.86
N VAL A 352 6.56 9.12 -3.19
CA VAL A 352 6.15 10.54 -3.07
C VAL A 352 7.14 11.37 -2.27
N SER A 353 7.87 10.76 -1.32
CA SER A 353 8.95 11.42 -0.57
C SER A 353 10.12 11.87 -1.45
N HIS A 354 10.24 11.31 -2.66
CA HIS A 354 11.16 11.78 -3.70
C HIS A 354 10.46 12.68 -4.74
N LEU A 355 9.29 12.25 -5.22
CA LEU A 355 8.60 12.90 -6.34
C LEU A 355 8.09 14.30 -5.99
N VAL A 356 7.61 14.53 -4.76
CA VAL A 356 7.09 15.84 -4.35
C VAL A 356 8.20 16.89 -4.30
N PRO A 357 9.33 16.69 -3.57
CA PRO A 357 10.44 17.64 -3.59
C PRO A 357 11.01 17.91 -4.99
N VAL A 358 11.27 16.85 -5.78
CA VAL A 358 11.80 17.01 -7.14
C VAL A 358 10.80 17.69 -8.07
N GLY A 359 9.50 17.48 -7.85
CA GLY A 359 8.42 18.11 -8.59
C GLY A 359 8.31 19.61 -8.36
N LEU A 360 8.67 20.11 -7.17
CA LEU A 360 8.73 21.54 -6.85
C LEU A 360 9.92 22.25 -7.52
N ARG A 361 10.93 21.51 -8.01
CA ARG A 361 12.13 22.01 -8.72
C ARG A 361 13.10 22.87 -7.89
N HIS A 362 12.61 23.77 -7.05
CA HIS A 362 13.42 24.70 -6.25
C HIS A 362 14.06 23.99 -5.06
N ARG A 363 15.39 24.09 -4.92
CA ARG A 363 16.15 23.51 -3.79
C ARG A 363 15.78 22.05 -3.49
N ALA A 364 15.49 21.26 -4.52
CA ALA A 364 15.07 19.86 -4.39
C ALA A 364 15.99 19.02 -3.47
N PRO A 365 17.34 19.18 -3.47
CA PRO A 365 18.20 18.48 -2.52
C PRO A 365 17.84 18.75 -1.05
N ALA A 366 17.61 20.01 -0.68
CA ALA A 366 17.22 20.38 0.69
C ALA A 366 15.86 19.79 1.07
N GLY A 367 14.89 19.84 0.14
CA GLY A 367 13.59 19.20 0.33
C GLY A 367 13.70 17.69 0.53
N THR A 368 14.49 17.01 -0.30
CA THR A 368 14.71 15.56 -0.18
C THR A 368 15.43 15.17 1.11
N ALA A 369 16.35 16.01 1.61
CA ALA A 369 17.01 15.81 2.89
C ALA A 369 16.01 15.87 4.06
N VAL A 370 15.08 16.85 4.03
CA VAL A 370 14.00 16.96 5.03
C VAL A 370 13.05 15.77 4.96
N ALA A 371 12.61 15.39 3.76
CA ALA A 371 11.70 14.25 3.56
C ALA A 371 12.33 12.90 3.98
N SER A 372 13.66 12.79 3.86
CA SER A 372 14.43 11.59 4.21
C SER A 372 14.99 11.61 5.64
N ARG A 373 14.55 12.54 6.50
CA ARG A 373 14.97 12.54 7.91
C ARG A 373 14.62 11.23 8.61
N GLY A 374 15.58 10.70 9.36
CA GLY A 374 15.46 9.42 10.07
C GLY A 374 15.18 8.24 9.15
N ALA A 375 15.67 8.27 7.89
CA ALA A 375 15.32 7.28 6.87
C ALA A 375 15.49 5.84 7.33
N VAL A 376 16.67 5.49 7.87
CA VAL A 376 16.97 4.11 8.28
C VAL A 376 16.10 3.70 9.46
N PHE A 377 16.02 4.55 10.49
CA PHE A 377 15.15 4.30 11.65
C PHE A 377 13.71 4.03 11.23
N ARG A 378 13.12 4.90 10.41
CA ARG A 378 11.73 4.79 9.97
C ARG A 378 11.50 3.51 9.15
N VAL A 379 12.39 3.20 8.21
CA VAL A 379 12.23 1.99 7.38
C VAL A 379 12.41 0.73 8.21
N VAL A 380 13.43 0.65 9.07
CA VAL A 380 13.64 -0.52 9.92
C VAL A 380 12.47 -0.70 10.89
N LEU A 381 12.06 0.37 11.58
CA LEU A 381 10.93 0.34 12.50
C LEU A 381 9.64 -0.12 11.81
N PHE A 382 9.33 0.45 10.64
CA PHE A 382 8.16 0.05 9.86
C PHE A 382 8.17 -1.44 9.53
N ASN A 383 9.26 -1.95 8.94
CA ASN A 383 9.31 -3.34 8.47
C ASN A 383 9.28 -4.34 9.64
N LEU A 384 9.99 -4.04 10.74
CA LEU A 384 9.99 -4.90 11.93
C LEU A 384 8.64 -4.89 12.64
N SER A 385 8.04 -3.72 12.86
CA SER A 385 6.70 -3.63 13.45
C SER A 385 5.64 -4.28 12.56
N PHE A 386 5.76 -4.17 11.24
CA PHE A 386 4.89 -4.90 10.32
C PHE A 386 5.07 -6.41 10.45
N ALA A 387 6.30 -6.92 10.48
CA ALA A 387 6.55 -8.36 10.67
C ALA A 387 5.97 -8.86 12.00
N VAL A 388 6.18 -8.12 13.10
CA VAL A 388 5.58 -8.45 14.40
C VAL A 388 4.06 -8.41 14.33
N TRP A 389 3.45 -7.42 13.69
CA TRP A 389 2.00 -7.35 13.55
C TRP A 389 1.42 -8.58 12.83
N GLN A 390 2.10 -9.08 11.79
CA GLN A 390 1.65 -10.25 11.05
C GLN A 390 1.88 -11.57 11.80
N LEU A 391 2.93 -11.67 12.61
CA LEU A 391 3.33 -12.90 13.30
C LEU A 391 2.84 -13.00 14.75
N ALA A 392 2.48 -11.89 15.39
CA ALA A 392 2.10 -11.88 16.79
C ALA A 392 0.77 -12.62 17.00
N GLU A 393 0.73 -13.58 17.90
CA GLU A 393 -0.54 -14.20 18.32
C GLU A 393 -1.25 -13.31 19.36
N ASN A 394 -0.48 -12.70 20.26
CA ASN A 394 -0.97 -11.81 21.30
C ASN A 394 -1.65 -10.55 20.70
N SER A 395 -2.90 -10.31 21.11
CA SER A 395 -3.73 -9.21 20.63
C SER A 395 -3.17 -7.82 20.92
N TRP A 396 -2.61 -7.60 22.12
CA TRP A 396 -2.00 -6.31 22.48
C TRP A 396 -0.75 -6.04 21.66
N LEU A 397 0.08 -7.08 21.46
CA LEU A 397 1.28 -6.97 20.64
C LEU A 397 0.92 -6.64 19.19
N LYS A 398 -0.11 -7.29 18.62
CA LYS A 398 -0.66 -6.96 17.28
C LYS A 398 -1.09 -5.49 17.20
N VAL A 399 -1.89 -5.03 18.16
CA VAL A 399 -2.40 -3.66 18.20
C VAL A 399 -1.26 -2.64 18.26
N LEU A 400 -0.33 -2.77 19.19
CA LEU A 400 0.80 -1.83 19.33
C LEU A 400 1.72 -1.84 18.11
N ALA A 401 2.02 -3.02 17.56
CA ALA A 401 2.84 -3.14 16.35
C ALA A 401 2.16 -2.47 15.14
N SER A 402 0.84 -2.61 14.99
CA SER A 402 0.06 -1.92 13.95
C SER A 402 0.08 -0.40 14.12
N PHE A 403 -0.05 0.11 15.35
CA PHE A 403 0.00 1.55 15.63
C PHE A 403 1.37 2.16 15.31
N ILE A 404 2.46 1.47 15.64
CA ILE A 404 3.81 1.90 15.29
C ILE A 404 3.99 1.92 13.77
N CYS A 405 3.56 0.85 13.09
CA CYS A 405 3.62 0.73 11.63
C CYS A 405 2.89 1.88 10.93
N VAL A 406 1.63 2.14 11.31
CA VAL A 406 0.83 3.25 10.76
C VAL A 406 1.40 4.61 11.17
N GLY A 407 1.87 4.76 12.41
CA GLY A 407 2.49 5.97 12.93
C GLY A 407 3.70 6.40 12.11
N VAL A 408 4.55 5.45 11.69
CA VAL A 408 5.67 5.73 10.78
C VAL A 408 5.18 6.27 9.43
N LEU A 409 4.11 5.71 8.85
CA LEU A 409 3.56 6.21 7.59
C LEU A 409 2.99 7.63 7.73
N VAL A 410 2.33 7.94 8.84
CA VAL A 410 1.76 9.27 9.15
C VAL A 410 2.85 10.35 9.23
N THR A 411 4.09 10.01 9.58
CA THR A 411 5.20 10.97 9.55
C THR A 411 5.51 11.52 8.15
N VAL A 412 5.18 10.79 7.09
CA VAL A 412 5.51 11.13 5.70
C VAL A 412 4.84 12.42 5.24
N PRO A 413 3.49 12.56 5.28
CA PRO A 413 2.83 13.81 4.88
C PRO A 413 3.32 15.01 5.71
N VAL A 414 3.60 14.83 7.00
CA VAL A 414 4.16 15.89 7.86
C VAL A 414 5.53 16.35 7.35
N LEU A 415 6.43 15.41 7.05
CA LEU A 415 7.77 15.72 6.53
C LEU A 415 7.71 16.31 5.11
N LEU A 416 6.75 15.91 4.28
CA LEU A 416 6.55 16.51 2.96
C LEU A 416 6.11 17.98 3.04
N VAL A 417 5.21 18.32 3.95
CA VAL A 417 4.83 19.72 4.20
C VAL A 417 6.03 20.53 4.69
N ARG A 418 6.83 19.97 5.62
CA ARG A 418 8.08 20.61 6.09
C ARG A 418 9.10 20.77 4.97
N ALA A 419 9.26 19.77 4.11
CA ALA A 419 10.16 19.82 2.97
C ALA A 419 9.75 20.90 1.96
N ALA A 420 8.45 21.06 1.72
CA ALA A 420 7.93 22.13 0.87
C ALA A 420 8.16 23.52 1.48
N ARG A 421 7.97 23.69 2.80
CA ARG A 421 8.27 24.96 3.49
C ARG A 421 9.72 25.40 3.32
N VAL A 422 10.67 24.47 3.51
CA VAL A 422 12.10 24.77 3.36
C VAL A 422 12.47 25.15 1.92
N GLN A 423 11.84 24.52 0.93
CA GLN A 423 12.10 24.81 -0.48
C GLN A 423 11.58 26.19 -0.89
N LEU A 424 10.36 26.55 -0.45
CA LEU A 424 9.73 27.82 -0.80
C LEU A 424 10.35 29.00 -0.04
N ALA A 425 10.61 28.87 1.27
CA ALA A 425 11.25 29.95 2.05
C ALA A 425 12.66 30.28 1.52
N GLY A 426 13.35 29.28 0.96
CA GLY A 426 14.64 29.48 0.32
C GLY A 426 14.57 30.23 -1.01
N GLU A 427 13.45 30.12 -1.72
CA GLU A 427 13.22 30.87 -2.95
C GLU A 427 12.96 32.34 -2.64
N ASP A 428 12.14 32.64 -1.63
CA ASP A 428 11.84 34.00 -1.17
C ASP A 428 13.12 34.74 -0.75
N ALA A 429 14.01 34.07 0.00
CA ALA A 429 15.29 34.64 0.40
C ALA A 429 16.25 34.87 -0.79
N GLY A 430 16.23 33.99 -1.79
CA GLY A 430 17.05 34.13 -3.01
C GLY A 430 16.53 35.23 -3.95
N ALA A 431 15.21 35.37 -4.05
CA ALA A 431 14.57 36.44 -4.81
C ALA A 431 14.78 37.81 -4.16
N GLY A 432 14.71 37.89 -2.83
CA GLY A 432 15.03 39.11 -2.08
C GLY A 432 16.49 39.57 -2.29
N ALA A 433 17.45 38.64 -2.24
CA ALA A 433 18.86 38.94 -2.48
C ALA A 433 19.15 39.37 -3.94
N ALA A 434 18.45 38.78 -4.92
CA ALA A 434 18.56 39.17 -6.33
C ALA A 434 17.92 40.54 -6.62
N GLY A 435 16.81 40.87 -5.93
CA GLY A 435 16.18 42.18 -5.98
C GLY A 435 17.07 43.29 -5.42
N THR A 436 17.78 43.03 -4.30
CA THR A 436 18.74 43.98 -3.72
C THR A 436 20.02 44.12 -4.54
N ALA A 437 20.45 43.06 -5.23
CA ALA A 437 21.61 43.10 -6.12
C ALA A 437 21.32 43.83 -7.44
N GLY A 438 20.07 43.79 -7.93
CA GLY A 438 19.63 44.56 -9.10
C GLY A 438 19.64 46.08 -8.88
N ASP A 439 19.43 46.52 -7.63
CA ASP A 439 19.48 47.94 -7.24
C ASP A 439 20.91 48.42 -6.90
N SER A 440 21.83 47.47 -6.64
CA SER A 440 23.24 47.75 -6.34
C SER A 440 24.17 47.60 -7.56
N ALA A 441 23.67 47.10 -8.70
CA ALA A 441 24.47 46.84 -9.89
C ALA A 441 24.83 48.09 -10.71
N ASP A 442 24.44 49.30 -10.27
CA ASP A 442 24.91 50.56 -10.85
C ASP A 442 26.16 51.13 -10.13
N ARG A 443 26.68 50.46 -9.09
CA ARG A 443 27.95 50.86 -8.47
C ARG A 443 28.82 49.66 -8.17
N THR A 444 30.01 49.71 -8.74
CA THR A 444 31.20 48.88 -8.49
C THR A 444 31.34 47.62 -9.34
N GLY A 445 32.16 47.76 -10.39
CA GLY A 445 32.76 46.64 -11.07
C GLY A 445 33.92 46.03 -10.27
N ARG A 446 34.21 44.77 -10.62
CA ARG A 446 35.49 44.05 -10.43
C ARG A 446 35.84 43.64 -8.99
N GLY A 447 35.62 42.36 -8.69
CA GLY A 447 36.21 41.68 -7.52
C GLY A 447 35.98 40.17 -7.56
N GLY A 448 37.04 39.39 -7.39
CA GLY A 448 37.13 37.96 -7.70
C GLY A 448 36.16 37.02 -6.97
N ARG A 449 35.69 36.00 -7.69
CA ARG A 449 34.97 34.84 -7.16
C ARG A 449 35.99 33.88 -6.54
N SER A 450 36.16 33.93 -5.22
CA SER A 450 36.89 32.91 -4.47
C SER A 450 36.03 31.66 -4.33
N ASN A 451 36.51 30.57 -4.92
CA ASN A 451 35.90 29.25 -4.85
C ASN A 451 36.17 28.63 -3.47
N GLY A 452 35.28 28.87 -2.51
CA GLY A 452 35.31 28.22 -1.20
C GLY A 452 34.88 26.77 -1.35
N SER A 453 35.86 25.87 -1.43
CA SER A 453 35.64 24.43 -1.28
C SER A 453 35.37 24.11 0.19
N ASP A 454 34.09 24.12 0.58
CA ASP A 454 33.63 23.50 1.83
C ASP A 454 33.78 21.98 1.72
N ARG A 455 34.98 21.49 2.04
CA ARG A 455 35.20 20.12 2.50
C ARG A 455 34.89 20.09 3.99
N SER A 456 33.62 19.90 4.33
CA SER A 456 33.21 19.53 5.68
C SER A 456 32.16 18.42 5.64
N GLY A 457 32.55 17.24 6.14
CA GLY A 457 31.60 16.22 6.60
C GLY A 457 31.48 14.92 5.79
N GLU A 458 32.57 14.31 5.33
CA GLU A 458 32.53 13.00 4.64
C GLU A 458 32.84 11.77 5.53
N GLY A 459 32.71 11.92 6.87
CA GLY A 459 33.04 10.86 7.84
C GLY A 459 31.94 10.37 8.78
N SER A 460 30.71 10.88 8.74
CA SER A 460 29.68 10.58 9.78
C SER A 460 28.43 9.81 9.29
N GLY A 461 28.36 9.42 8.02
CA GLY A 461 27.14 8.85 7.43
C GLY A 461 26.82 7.41 7.84
N THR A 462 27.82 6.58 8.14
CA THR A 462 27.64 5.15 8.42
C THR A 462 27.34 4.86 9.89
N SER A 463 27.97 5.60 10.82
CA SER A 463 27.73 5.49 12.26
C SER A 463 26.30 5.93 12.64
N GLY A 464 25.78 6.98 11.99
CA GLY A 464 24.40 7.42 12.18
C GLY A 464 23.36 6.43 11.66
N ALA A 465 23.62 5.75 10.55
CA ALA A 465 22.72 4.74 9.99
C ALA A 465 22.64 3.48 10.87
N ALA A 466 23.78 2.98 11.34
CA ALA A 466 23.83 1.83 12.25
C ALA A 466 23.14 2.15 13.59
N GLY A 467 23.38 3.33 14.17
CA GLY A 467 22.69 3.77 15.38
C GLY A 467 21.17 3.90 15.21
N GLN A 468 20.70 4.42 14.07
CA GLN A 468 19.27 4.49 13.74
C GLN A 468 18.63 3.10 13.61
N ALA A 469 19.30 2.16 12.94
CA ALA A 469 18.82 0.79 12.82
C ALA A 469 18.79 0.10 14.20
N GLY A 470 19.87 0.23 14.98
CA GLY A 470 19.99 -0.33 16.33
C GLY A 470 18.89 0.18 17.27
N LEU A 471 18.57 1.47 17.23
CA LEU A 471 17.47 2.04 18.03
C LEU A 471 16.11 1.46 17.61
N ALA A 472 15.83 1.36 16.31
CA ALA A 472 14.57 0.77 15.83
C ALA A 472 14.44 -0.70 16.25
N VAL A 473 15.51 -1.48 16.12
CA VAL A 473 15.56 -2.88 16.56
C VAL A 473 15.34 -2.98 18.07
N ALA A 474 16.02 -2.14 18.87
CA ALA A 474 15.87 -2.14 20.32
C ALA A 474 14.44 -1.82 20.77
N LEU A 475 13.77 -0.85 20.13
CA LEU A 475 12.38 -0.51 20.43
C LEU A 475 11.41 -1.67 20.13
N VAL A 476 11.59 -2.35 19.00
CA VAL A 476 10.74 -3.50 18.65
C VAL A 476 11.06 -4.70 19.54
N ALA A 477 12.32 -4.95 19.86
CA ALA A 477 12.72 -6.02 20.78
C ALA A 477 12.15 -5.80 22.18
N LEU A 478 12.19 -4.56 22.69
CA LEU A 478 11.55 -4.19 23.95
C LEU A 478 10.03 -4.44 23.91
N LEU A 479 9.37 -4.01 22.83
CA LEU A 479 7.94 -4.26 22.64
C LEU A 479 7.62 -5.77 22.68
N VAL A 480 8.37 -6.60 21.95
CA VAL A 480 8.17 -8.05 21.94
C VAL A 480 8.42 -8.67 23.32
N ALA A 481 9.45 -8.20 24.04
CA ALA A 481 9.79 -8.69 25.37
C ALA A 481 8.69 -8.36 26.41
N CYS A 482 8.09 -7.17 26.36
CA CYS A 482 7.03 -6.76 27.30
C CYS A 482 5.73 -7.58 27.19
N PHE A 483 5.45 -8.20 26.05
CA PHE A 483 4.18 -8.90 25.79
C PHE A 483 4.34 -10.42 25.59
N GLY A 484 5.48 -10.98 26.00
CA GLY A 484 5.67 -12.44 26.07
C GLY A 484 6.16 -13.11 24.79
N GLY A 485 6.71 -12.35 23.83
CA GLY A 485 7.35 -12.92 22.64
C GLY A 485 6.43 -13.24 21.47
N LEU A 486 7.03 -13.50 20.31
CA LEU A 486 6.40 -14.17 19.17
C LEU A 486 6.34 -15.67 19.50
N SER A 487 5.41 -16.09 20.36
CA SER A 487 5.13 -17.52 20.52
C SER A 487 4.54 -18.02 19.20
N GLY A 488 5.38 -18.66 18.37
CA GLY A 488 4.98 -19.19 17.05
C GLY A 488 5.82 -18.71 15.85
N ALA A 489 7.16 -18.74 15.92
CA ALA A 489 8.01 -18.56 14.72
C ALA A 489 9.42 -19.18 14.82
N ALA A 490 9.58 -20.30 15.54
CA ALA A 490 10.78 -21.14 15.44
C ALA A 490 10.41 -22.40 14.65
N GLY A 491 10.56 -22.34 13.33
CA GLY A 491 10.23 -23.47 12.47
C GLY A 491 10.45 -23.22 10.98
N ALA A 492 11.65 -22.79 10.57
CA ALA A 492 12.08 -22.88 9.18
C ALA A 492 13.62 -22.82 9.04
N ALA A 493 14.30 -23.97 9.13
CA ALA A 493 15.46 -24.37 8.33
C ALA A 493 16.08 -25.70 8.83
N GLY A 494 15.99 -26.77 8.03
CA GLY A 494 16.77 -28.01 8.21
C GLY A 494 16.08 -29.24 7.59
N PRO A 495 16.69 -29.95 6.62
CA PRO A 495 16.08 -31.09 5.94
C PRO A 495 16.31 -32.39 6.72
N GLY A 496 15.27 -33.21 6.84
CA GLY A 496 15.34 -34.56 7.39
C GLY A 496 14.76 -34.67 8.80
N GLY A 497 13.56 -35.25 8.88
CA GLY A 497 12.89 -35.54 10.15
C GLY A 497 11.40 -35.72 9.94
N ALA A 498 10.99 -36.90 9.51
CA ALA A 498 9.64 -37.36 9.80
C ALA A 498 9.50 -37.41 11.34
N GLY A 499 8.62 -36.57 11.87
CA GLY A 499 8.29 -36.47 13.28
C GLY A 499 7.10 -35.52 13.35
N GLY A 500 5.87 -36.01 13.47
CA GLY A 500 5.46 -36.87 14.57
C GLY A 500 4.80 -35.93 15.56
N SER A 501 3.47 -35.84 15.44
CA SER A 501 2.58 -35.20 16.39
C SER A 501 2.83 -35.80 17.78
N GLY A 502 3.74 -35.19 18.54
CA GLY A 502 3.92 -35.43 19.97
C GLY A 502 2.83 -34.71 20.77
N GLY A 503 1.57 -34.99 20.46
CA GLY A 503 0.53 -34.94 21.46
C GLY A 503 0.74 -36.18 22.33
N ALA A 504 0.83 -35.99 23.65
CA ALA A 504 0.88 -37.11 24.58
C ALA A 504 -0.30 -38.03 24.29
N SER A 505 0.01 -39.23 23.79
CA SER A 505 -0.92 -40.34 23.67
C SER A 505 -1.26 -40.82 25.07
N ALA A 506 -2.20 -40.13 25.73
CA ALA A 506 -3.16 -40.82 26.57
C ALA A 506 -4.09 -41.60 25.64
N ALA A 507 -4.37 -42.85 26.01
CA ALA A 507 -5.01 -43.87 25.19
C ALA A 507 -6.14 -43.35 24.29
N ALA A 508 -6.14 -43.82 23.04
CA ALA A 508 -7.32 -43.82 22.19
C ALA A 508 -8.41 -44.67 22.87
N GLY A 509 -9.20 -44.02 23.74
CA GLY A 509 -10.60 -44.36 23.94
C GLY A 509 -11.40 -43.75 22.79
N ASP A 510 -12.42 -44.47 22.33
CA ASP A 510 -13.21 -44.18 21.15
C ASP A 510 -13.60 -42.69 20.98
N ALA A 511 -13.42 -42.16 19.76
CA ALA A 511 -14.04 -40.90 19.31
C ALA A 511 -15.60 -40.95 19.31
N ALA A 512 -16.19 -42.08 19.71
CA ALA A 512 -17.62 -42.33 19.74
C ALA A 512 -18.34 -41.75 20.97
N ASP A 513 -17.61 -41.35 22.04
CA ASP A 513 -18.20 -40.89 23.31
C ASP A 513 -17.82 -39.45 23.72
N ALA A 514 -17.25 -38.64 22.82
CA ALA A 514 -16.93 -37.24 23.13
C ALA A 514 -18.20 -36.37 23.22
N VAL A 515 -18.34 -35.63 24.32
CA VAL A 515 -19.43 -34.67 24.54
C VAL A 515 -19.15 -33.42 23.72
N ARG A 516 -19.99 -33.17 22.71
CA ARG A 516 -19.92 -32.00 21.83
C ARG A 516 -20.87 -30.92 22.31
N VAL A 517 -20.38 -29.70 22.46
CA VAL A 517 -21.18 -28.55 22.88
C VAL A 517 -20.93 -27.38 21.94
N GLU A 518 -22.01 -26.87 21.35
CA GLU A 518 -21.96 -25.66 20.54
C GLU A 518 -21.87 -24.43 21.44
N VAL A 519 -20.92 -23.53 21.13
CA VAL A 519 -20.74 -22.26 21.82
C VAL A 519 -20.68 -21.17 20.75
N SER A 520 -21.56 -20.18 20.84
CA SER A 520 -21.49 -19.01 19.98
C SER A 520 -20.75 -17.86 20.67
N ALA A 521 -19.89 -17.18 19.93
CA ALA A 521 -19.26 -15.93 20.32
C ALA A 521 -20.01 -14.77 19.65
N GLY A 522 -20.75 -13.99 20.44
CA GLY A 522 -21.62 -12.92 19.98
C GLY A 522 -21.83 -11.85 21.04
N ASP A 523 -22.02 -10.60 20.64
CA ASP A 523 -22.32 -9.48 21.54
C ASP A 523 -21.38 -9.36 22.77
N MET A 524 -20.09 -9.64 22.57
CA MET A 524 -19.06 -9.64 23.62
C MET A 524 -19.24 -10.69 24.73
N VAL A 525 -20.01 -11.75 24.49
CA VAL A 525 -20.28 -12.84 25.42
C VAL A 525 -20.13 -14.20 24.71
N PHE A 526 -19.83 -15.26 25.45
CA PHE A 526 -19.98 -16.63 24.94
C PHE A 526 -21.36 -17.15 25.34
N SER A 527 -22.09 -17.74 24.40
CA SER A 527 -23.42 -18.31 24.63
C SER A 527 -23.43 -19.81 24.30
N PRO A 528 -23.72 -20.70 25.25
CA PRO A 528 -23.93 -20.40 26.67
C PRO A 528 -22.63 -19.95 27.36
N GLU A 529 -22.73 -19.09 28.38
CA GLU A 529 -21.58 -18.65 29.20
C GLU A 529 -21.09 -19.78 30.12
N VAL A 530 -22.00 -20.69 30.47
CA VAL A 530 -21.75 -21.83 31.34
C VAL A 530 -22.13 -23.11 30.60
N VAL A 531 -21.17 -24.03 30.48
CA VAL A 531 -21.33 -25.34 29.85
C VAL A 531 -21.21 -26.40 30.93
N GLU A 532 -22.26 -27.18 31.14
CA GLU A 532 -22.27 -28.29 32.10
C GLU A 532 -22.03 -29.62 31.37
N VAL A 533 -21.05 -30.39 31.85
CA VAL A 533 -20.64 -31.68 31.27
C VAL A 533 -20.45 -32.73 32.37
N PRO A 534 -20.62 -34.03 32.07
CA PRO A 534 -20.32 -35.08 33.04
C PRO A 534 -18.85 -35.06 33.46
N ALA A 535 -18.58 -35.22 34.76
CA ALA A 535 -17.22 -35.34 35.24
C ALA A 535 -16.46 -36.52 34.59
N GLY A 536 -15.27 -36.24 34.06
CA GLY A 536 -14.44 -37.22 33.36
C GLY A 536 -14.81 -37.43 31.88
N ALA A 537 -15.73 -36.64 31.32
CA ALA A 537 -16.04 -36.68 29.91
C ALA A 537 -14.91 -36.06 29.06
N HIS A 538 -14.69 -36.62 27.86
CA HIS A 538 -13.92 -35.97 26.81
C HIS A 538 -14.80 -34.92 26.13
N VAL A 539 -14.42 -33.65 26.18
CA VAL A 539 -15.26 -32.53 25.72
C VAL A 539 -14.66 -31.84 24.50
N ILE A 540 -15.50 -31.62 23.48
CA ILE A 540 -15.17 -30.82 22.29
C ILE A 540 -16.16 -29.67 22.20
N LEU A 541 -15.66 -28.43 22.16
CA LEU A 541 -16.49 -27.25 21.92
C LEU A 541 -16.54 -26.93 20.43
N GLU A 542 -17.73 -26.83 19.87
CA GLU A 542 -17.96 -26.30 18.51
C GLU A 542 -18.17 -24.79 18.63
N LEU A 543 -17.09 -24.03 18.45
CA LEU A 543 -17.10 -22.58 18.60
C LEU A 543 -17.43 -21.91 17.28
N VAL A 544 -18.50 -21.11 17.24
CA VAL A 544 -18.87 -20.28 16.08
C VAL A 544 -18.75 -18.80 16.42
N ASN A 545 -18.21 -18.00 15.51
CA ASN A 545 -18.22 -16.54 15.63
C ASN A 545 -19.41 -15.94 14.87
N GLU A 546 -20.46 -15.58 15.60
CA GLU A 546 -21.66 -14.95 15.02
C GLU A 546 -21.57 -13.41 15.00
N ASP A 547 -20.54 -12.85 15.63
CA ASP A 547 -20.34 -11.40 15.70
C ASP A 547 -19.73 -10.84 14.40
N SER A 548 -19.90 -9.53 14.23
CA SER A 548 -19.24 -8.69 13.23
C SER A 548 -17.73 -8.46 13.50
N THR A 549 -17.26 -8.82 14.70
CA THR A 549 -15.86 -8.70 15.13
C THR A 549 -15.22 -10.08 15.28
N ALA A 550 -13.90 -10.18 15.09
CA ALA A 550 -13.19 -11.44 15.34
C ALA A 550 -13.25 -11.80 16.83
N HIS A 551 -13.24 -13.10 17.14
CA HIS A 551 -13.16 -13.65 18.49
C HIS A 551 -12.17 -14.82 18.54
N ASP A 552 -11.74 -15.20 19.74
CA ASP A 552 -11.01 -16.43 20.01
C ASP A 552 -11.39 -16.96 21.40
N LEU A 553 -11.09 -18.23 21.66
CA LEU A 553 -11.28 -18.87 22.95
C LEU A 553 -9.95 -19.47 23.39
N ALA A 554 -9.51 -19.09 24.59
CA ALA A 554 -8.42 -19.73 25.29
C ALA A 554 -8.91 -20.28 26.62
N MET A 555 -8.51 -21.51 26.92
CA MET A 555 -8.92 -22.25 28.10
C MET A 555 -7.76 -22.32 29.11
N ALA A 556 -8.07 -22.43 30.40
CA ALA A 556 -7.09 -22.49 31.47
C ALA A 556 -6.13 -23.71 31.36
N ASN A 557 -6.57 -24.79 30.73
CA ASN A 557 -5.77 -25.99 30.45
C ASN A 557 -4.85 -25.85 29.23
N GLY A 558 -4.88 -24.70 28.54
CA GLY A 558 -4.05 -24.41 27.38
C GLY A 558 -4.72 -24.67 26.03
N ALA A 559 -5.92 -25.25 25.97
CA ALA A 559 -6.67 -25.42 24.72
C ALA A 559 -7.03 -24.05 24.12
N ARG A 560 -6.96 -23.96 22.78
CA ARG A 560 -7.17 -22.71 22.04
C ARG A 560 -7.89 -22.96 20.73
N SER A 561 -8.84 -22.09 20.40
CA SER A 561 -9.52 -22.09 19.09
C SER A 561 -8.66 -21.48 17.97
N GLY A 562 -7.65 -20.68 18.31
CA GLY A 562 -7.10 -19.72 17.36
C GLY A 562 -8.11 -18.61 17.04
N ARG A 563 -7.77 -17.73 16.09
CA ARG A 563 -8.61 -16.57 15.76
C ARG A 563 -9.68 -16.94 14.75
N LEU A 564 -10.94 -16.66 15.10
CA LEU A 564 -12.12 -16.80 14.25
C LEU A 564 -12.56 -15.41 13.77
N THR A 565 -12.60 -15.21 12.47
CA THR A 565 -13.23 -14.03 11.86
C THR A 565 -14.76 -14.20 11.78
N PRO A 566 -15.55 -13.15 11.51
CA PRO A 566 -17.01 -13.23 11.45
C PRO A 566 -17.49 -14.37 10.53
N GLY A 567 -18.37 -15.23 11.06
CA GLY A 567 -18.94 -16.38 10.35
C GLY A 567 -18.06 -17.63 10.29
N GLU A 568 -16.84 -17.61 10.84
CA GLU A 568 -16.00 -18.80 10.95
C GLU A 568 -16.36 -19.64 12.20
N SER A 569 -16.25 -20.96 12.07
CA SER A 569 -16.38 -21.91 13.17
C SER A 569 -15.16 -22.84 13.27
N THR A 570 -14.93 -23.39 14.46
CA THR A 570 -13.85 -24.35 14.72
C THR A 570 -14.17 -25.24 15.91
N GLU A 571 -13.53 -26.41 15.96
CA GLU A 571 -13.61 -27.31 17.11
C GLU A 571 -12.45 -27.05 18.09
N VAL A 572 -12.76 -26.96 19.38
CA VAL A 572 -11.80 -26.82 20.46
C VAL A 572 -11.87 -28.06 21.34
N ASP A 573 -10.91 -28.96 21.16
CA ASP A 573 -10.77 -30.15 22.00
C ASP A 573 -10.20 -29.76 23.38
N LEU A 574 -11.01 -29.94 24.43
CA LEU A 574 -10.62 -29.66 25.81
C LEU A 574 -9.94 -30.86 26.48
N GLY A 575 -9.95 -32.03 25.86
CA GLY A 575 -9.58 -33.30 26.48
C GLY A 575 -10.59 -33.73 27.55
N VAL A 576 -10.12 -34.55 28.48
CA VAL A 576 -10.92 -35.03 29.62
C VAL A 576 -11.06 -33.92 30.65
N VAL A 577 -12.29 -33.55 31.00
CA VAL A 577 -12.61 -32.48 31.96
C VAL A 577 -13.08 -33.09 33.29
N GLU A 578 -12.26 -33.01 34.33
CA GLU A 578 -12.56 -33.56 35.66
C GLU A 578 -13.16 -32.54 36.64
N GLY A 579 -13.04 -31.24 36.34
CA GLY A 579 -13.46 -30.16 37.22
C GLY A 579 -13.84 -28.90 36.47
N THR A 580 -14.04 -27.79 37.18
CA THR A 580 -14.36 -26.50 36.55
C THR A 580 -13.17 -25.95 35.76
N LEU A 581 -13.41 -25.57 34.51
CA LEU A 581 -12.42 -25.01 33.61
C LEU A 581 -12.87 -23.63 33.11
N GLU A 582 -12.05 -22.61 33.36
CA GLU A 582 -12.29 -21.26 32.84
C GLU A 582 -11.78 -21.13 31.40
N GLY A 583 -12.55 -20.41 30.59
CA GLY A 583 -12.22 -19.95 29.26
C GLY A 583 -12.42 -18.44 29.13
N TRP A 584 -11.71 -17.81 28.20
CA TRP A 584 -11.88 -16.39 27.91
C TRP A 584 -11.45 -16.04 26.49
N CYS A 585 -11.99 -14.92 26.00
CA CYS A 585 -11.51 -14.31 24.77
C CYS A 585 -10.23 -13.51 25.03
N THR A 586 -9.17 -13.82 24.28
CA THR A 586 -7.84 -13.19 24.39
C THR A 586 -7.70 -11.92 23.55
N ILE A 587 -8.77 -11.51 22.86
CA ILE A 587 -8.80 -10.23 22.16
C ILE A 587 -8.71 -9.09 23.16
N ALA A 588 -7.88 -8.11 22.81
CA ALA A 588 -7.54 -7.00 23.69
C ALA A 588 -8.80 -6.29 24.20
N GLY A 589 -9.04 -6.39 25.50
CA GLY A 589 -10.18 -5.77 26.16
C GLY A 589 -11.49 -6.56 26.14
N HIS A 590 -11.53 -7.79 25.60
CA HIS A 590 -12.75 -8.61 25.57
C HIS A 590 -12.98 -9.31 26.92
N ARG A 591 -11.99 -10.02 27.46
CA ARG A 591 -12.07 -10.60 28.82
C ARG A 591 -12.43 -9.56 29.89
N THR A 592 -11.83 -8.37 29.83
CA THR A 592 -12.13 -7.28 30.79
C THR A 592 -13.54 -6.72 30.66
N ARG A 593 -14.23 -7.01 29.55
CA ARG A 593 -15.64 -6.67 29.32
C ARG A 593 -16.59 -7.84 29.63
N GLY A 594 -16.09 -8.94 30.20
CA GLY A 594 -16.91 -10.08 30.61
C GLY A 594 -16.99 -11.21 29.58
N MET A 595 -16.17 -11.21 28.53
CA MET A 595 -16.17 -12.30 27.54
C MET A 595 -15.40 -13.53 28.08
N THR A 596 -16.06 -14.25 28.99
CA THR A 596 -15.60 -15.44 29.70
C THR A 596 -16.53 -16.62 29.44
N LEU A 597 -15.99 -17.83 29.54
CA LEU A 597 -16.72 -19.09 29.43
C LEU A 597 -16.37 -19.92 30.67
N THR A 598 -17.32 -20.64 31.24
CA THR A 598 -17.03 -21.60 32.30
C THR A 598 -17.55 -22.97 31.90
N VAL A 599 -16.67 -23.97 31.89
CA VAL A 599 -17.06 -25.37 31.70
C VAL A 599 -17.07 -26.03 33.07
N HIS A 600 -18.23 -26.43 33.57
CA HIS A 600 -18.38 -27.12 34.84
C HIS A 600 -18.57 -28.62 34.61
N ALA A 601 -17.61 -29.41 35.09
CA ALA A 601 -17.78 -30.85 35.24
C ALA A 601 -18.60 -31.13 36.52
N ALA A 602 -19.73 -31.81 36.38
CA ALA A 602 -20.64 -32.17 37.47
C ALA A 602 -21.05 -33.65 37.42
#